data_AF-Q7NAM8-F1
#
_entry.id   AF-Q7NAM8-F1
#
_cell.length_a   1.000
_cell.length_b   1.000
_cell.length_c   1.000
_cell.angle_alpha   90.00
_cell.angle_beta   90.00
_cell.angle_gamma   90.00
#
_symmetry.space_group_name_H-M   'P 1'
#
loop_
_entity.id
_entity.type
_entity.pdbx_description
1 polymer ?
#
loop_
_entity_poly.entity_id
_entity_poly.type
_entity_poly.pdbx_seq_one_letter_code
_entity_poly.pdbx_strand_id
1 'polypeptide(L)'
;MTESFIRPSSSFAMVLFAIIVGLVLVLSLTKKLYYYLFRKKRYYTIPRFSVIGMTNIAMVIAIAVAIILLISAITGGLASILFRVYPGTRVSIETILVKISGLLFGPIIGMISGIIIDLLAVTLSAGFFHYGYFVVAILTGMLAGMIRSLLTTSKYSKYRNFSLSVYLSLLVIASFLLTIFLITSMPEIRINGGFDLSIPGVSQTKISSVVFTWIILGFGIGIIAFIWITFLIYKLTTPNNAYSLSGFVHKRQIHSNHKNIITIDAKQNWYSSLSSLVVLAGVNAVLVNLFFLPIFDKEITGQPYAFWISIRLIANPALFMIDIVVIFPVIMIIQPIMKYNYEDELTEDLNTPLFVKHWTSRKEGGNMKINKDDLKKLSRLVMFELDDAQLEKLQVEFEDILSNFKQIEKLDTSNVKAMNYPISNSSNKLRDDRDVYQADQKIAQKTAKETLGDFVKV
;
A
#
# COMPACT_ATOMS: atom_id res chain seq x y z
N MET A 1 -38.17 24.17 -1.30
CA MET A 1 -37.67 22.77 -1.20
C MET A 1 -36.15 22.65 -1.15
N THR A 2 -35.36 23.72 -1.30
CA THR A 2 -33.88 23.65 -1.30
C THR A 2 -33.22 23.88 0.07
N GLU A 3 -33.91 24.46 1.06
CA GLU A 3 -33.31 24.73 2.40
C GLU A 3 -33.28 23.52 3.35
N SER A 4 -34.03 22.44 3.08
CA SER A 4 -34.03 21.25 3.93
C SER A 4 -32.82 20.34 3.72
N PHE A 5 -32.06 20.52 2.62
CA PHE A 5 -30.99 19.58 2.23
C PHE A 5 -29.63 19.80 2.91
N ILE A 6 -29.38 20.97 3.50
CA ILE A 6 -28.06 21.30 4.09
C ILE A 6 -28.17 21.43 5.61
N ARG A 7 -28.83 20.49 6.27
CA ARG A 7 -28.74 20.37 7.73
C ARG A 7 -27.63 19.38 8.09
N PRO A 8 -26.71 19.71 9.02
CA PRO A 8 -25.72 18.76 9.51
C PRO A 8 -26.45 17.62 10.18
N SER A 9 -26.57 16.53 9.44
CA SER A 9 -27.27 15.30 9.80
C SER A 9 -26.44 14.13 9.31
N SER A 10 -26.53 13.00 9.98
CA SER A 10 -25.83 11.80 9.52
C SER A 10 -26.21 11.38 8.11
N SER A 11 -27.45 11.55 7.68
CA SER A 11 -27.85 11.27 6.29
C SER A 11 -27.06 12.13 5.29
N PHE A 12 -26.86 13.42 5.57
CA PHE A 12 -26.05 14.30 4.74
C PHE A 12 -24.58 13.85 4.70
N ALA A 13 -24.01 13.51 5.86
CA ALA A 13 -22.66 12.97 5.94
C ALA A 13 -22.51 11.67 5.14
N MET A 14 -23.48 10.75 5.21
CA MET A 14 -23.47 9.49 4.45
C MET A 14 -23.54 9.72 2.93
N VAL A 15 -24.36 10.66 2.47
CA VAL A 15 -24.42 11.03 1.05
C VAL A 15 -23.10 11.63 0.60
N LEU A 16 -22.52 12.54 1.37
CA LEU A 16 -21.21 13.13 1.03
C LEU A 16 -20.12 12.05 1.01
N PHE A 17 -20.10 11.15 1.99
CA PHE A 17 -19.19 10.02 2.03
C PHE A 17 -19.32 9.17 0.77
N ALA A 18 -20.54 8.82 0.36
CA ALA A 18 -20.79 8.07 -0.87
C ALA A 18 -20.30 8.81 -2.13
N ILE A 19 -20.48 10.13 -2.20
CA ILE A 19 -19.95 10.97 -3.29
C ILE A 19 -18.41 10.92 -3.31
N ILE A 20 -17.76 11.05 -2.15
CA ILE A 20 -16.29 10.99 -2.06
C ILE A 20 -15.81 9.60 -2.50
N VAL A 21 -16.40 8.51 -1.99
CA VAL A 21 -16.08 7.13 -2.41
C VAL A 21 -16.26 6.96 -3.93
N GLY A 22 -17.38 7.43 -4.47
CA GLY A 22 -17.66 7.41 -5.90
C GLY A 22 -16.58 8.15 -6.71
N LEU A 23 -16.17 9.33 -6.25
CA LEU A 23 -15.10 10.11 -6.87
C LEU A 23 -13.75 9.37 -6.82
N VAL A 24 -13.41 8.70 -5.71
CA VAL A 24 -12.18 7.88 -5.61
C VAL A 24 -12.21 6.71 -6.57
N LEU A 25 -13.36 6.05 -6.71
CA LEU A 25 -13.53 4.95 -7.67
C LEU A 25 -13.39 5.45 -9.11
N VAL A 26 -14.03 6.58 -9.45
CA VAL A 26 -13.87 7.22 -10.78
C VAL A 26 -12.42 7.59 -11.03
N LEU A 27 -11.72 8.23 -10.09
CA LEU A 27 -10.29 8.54 -10.24
C LEU A 27 -9.45 7.28 -10.44
N SER A 28 -9.78 6.19 -9.74
CA SER A 28 -9.08 4.90 -9.88
C SER A 28 -9.33 4.25 -11.24
N LEU A 29 -10.55 4.38 -11.79
CA LEU A 29 -10.90 3.94 -13.14
C LEU A 29 -10.23 4.79 -14.23
N THR A 30 -10.22 6.12 -14.06
CA THR A 30 -9.50 7.04 -14.96
C THR A 30 -8.01 6.74 -14.97
N LYS A 31 -7.42 6.44 -13.80
CA LYS A 31 -6.04 5.96 -13.72
C LYS A 31 -5.86 4.65 -14.48
N LYS A 32 -6.77 3.69 -14.32
CA LYS A 32 -6.73 2.43 -15.08
C LYS A 32 -6.74 2.67 -16.59
N LEU A 33 -7.60 3.54 -17.07
CA LEU A 33 -7.68 3.92 -18.48
C LEU A 33 -6.40 4.62 -18.95
N TYR A 34 -5.85 5.53 -18.15
CA TYR A 34 -4.59 6.21 -18.45
C TYR A 34 -3.43 5.23 -18.64
N TYR A 35 -3.27 4.24 -17.74
CA TYR A 35 -2.21 3.24 -17.86
C TYR A 35 -2.38 2.34 -19.09
N TYR A 36 -3.62 1.98 -19.40
CA TYR A 36 -3.92 1.16 -20.57
C TYR A 36 -3.60 1.91 -21.87
N LEU A 37 -4.10 3.14 -22.03
CA LEU A 37 -3.97 3.92 -23.26
C LEU A 37 -2.54 4.42 -23.49
N PHE A 38 -1.95 5.07 -22.49
CA PHE A 38 -0.68 5.79 -22.65
C PHE A 38 0.54 4.96 -22.29
N ARG A 39 0.41 3.96 -21.41
CA ARG A 39 1.57 3.20 -20.90
C ARG A 39 1.64 1.77 -21.42
N LYS A 40 0.60 1.30 -22.11
CA LYS A 40 0.50 -0.10 -22.54
C LYS A 40 0.78 -1.06 -21.38
N LYS A 41 0.28 -0.73 -20.19
CA LYS A 41 0.28 -1.61 -19.00
C LYS A 41 -1.14 -1.83 -18.52
N ARG A 42 -1.42 -3.01 -17.98
CA ARG A 42 -2.68 -3.29 -17.26
C ARG A 42 -2.54 -2.77 -15.84
N TYR A 43 -3.47 -1.92 -15.42
CA TYR A 43 -3.57 -1.44 -14.05
C TYR A 43 -4.76 -2.10 -13.35
N TYR A 44 -4.50 -2.74 -12.22
CA TYR A 44 -5.52 -3.32 -11.36
C TYR A 44 -5.88 -2.32 -10.29
N THR A 45 -7.17 -2.02 -10.14
CA THR A 45 -7.66 -1.09 -9.10
C THR A 45 -7.58 -1.74 -7.72
N ILE A 46 -7.91 -3.03 -7.66
CA ILE A 46 -7.73 -3.88 -6.48
C ILE A 46 -6.41 -4.65 -6.69
N PRO A 47 -5.47 -4.61 -5.74
CA PRO A 47 -4.22 -5.36 -5.86
C PRO A 47 -4.50 -6.86 -5.96
N ARG A 48 -3.60 -7.61 -6.61
CA ARG A 48 -3.70 -9.07 -6.63
C ARG A 48 -3.53 -9.62 -5.23
N PHE A 49 -4.30 -10.65 -4.88
CA PHE A 49 -4.12 -11.34 -3.61
C PHE A 49 -2.81 -12.15 -3.65
N SER A 50 -1.70 -11.51 -3.29
CA SER A 50 -0.46 -12.23 -3.01
C SER A 50 -0.39 -12.59 -1.53
N VAL A 51 0.22 -13.73 -1.22
CA VAL A 51 0.44 -14.17 0.17
C VAL A 51 1.25 -13.11 0.93
N ILE A 52 2.23 -12.49 0.27
CA ILE A 52 3.09 -11.45 0.86
C ILE A 52 2.26 -10.20 1.19
N GLY A 53 1.43 -9.73 0.26
CA GLY A 53 0.54 -8.58 0.45
C GLY A 53 -0.45 -8.80 1.58
N MET A 54 -1.15 -9.94 1.57
CA MET A 54 -2.08 -10.31 2.66
C MET A 54 -1.38 -10.38 4.02
N THR A 55 -0.19 -10.97 4.09
CA THR A 55 0.58 -11.07 5.34
C THR A 55 0.98 -9.69 5.87
N ASN A 56 1.42 -8.77 5.00
CA ASN A 56 1.81 -7.43 5.42
C ASN A 56 0.60 -6.60 5.87
N ILE A 57 -0.55 -6.71 5.18
CA ILE A 57 -1.78 -6.05 5.58
C ILE A 57 -2.24 -6.57 6.94
N ALA A 58 -2.27 -7.90 7.12
CA ALA A 58 -2.63 -8.53 8.38
C ALA A 58 -1.68 -8.12 9.53
N MET A 59 -0.37 -8.04 9.25
CA MET A 59 0.63 -7.58 10.22
C MET A 59 0.37 -6.14 10.68
N VAL A 60 0.09 -5.22 9.75
CA VAL A 60 -0.21 -3.82 10.10
C VAL A 60 -1.50 -3.71 10.91
N ILE A 61 -2.55 -4.45 10.55
CA ILE A 61 -3.80 -4.51 11.32
C ILE A 61 -3.55 -5.08 12.72
N ALA A 62 -2.79 -6.16 12.85
CA ALA A 62 -2.47 -6.78 14.13
C ALA A 62 -1.68 -5.83 15.04
N ILE A 63 -0.66 -5.14 14.50
CA ILE A 63 0.10 -4.12 15.22
C ILE A 63 -0.82 -2.99 15.68
N ALA A 64 -1.72 -2.52 14.81
CA ALA A 64 -2.66 -1.45 15.14
C ALA A 64 -3.56 -1.82 16.33
N VAL A 65 -4.16 -3.02 16.29
CA VAL A 65 -5.01 -3.53 17.36
C VAL A 65 -4.21 -3.74 18.65
N ALA A 66 -2.99 -4.28 18.57
CA ALA A 66 -2.13 -4.48 19.73
C ALA A 66 -1.76 -3.17 20.43
N ILE A 67 -1.48 -2.10 19.68
CA ILE A 67 -1.19 -0.76 20.24
C ILE A 67 -2.40 -0.21 20.99
N ILE A 68 -3.60 -0.34 20.43
CA ILE A 68 -4.85 0.15 21.07
C ILE A 68 -5.11 -0.60 22.38
N LEU A 69 -4.91 -1.92 22.39
CA LEU A 69 -5.04 -2.72 23.60
C LEU A 69 -3.98 -2.37 24.64
N LEU A 70 -2.74 -2.15 24.22
CA LEU A 70 -1.67 -1.73 25.10
C LEU A 70 -1.95 -0.37 25.75
N ILE A 71 -2.41 0.62 24.99
CA ILE A 71 -2.82 1.93 25.54
C ILE A 71 -3.97 1.76 26.54
N SER A 72 -4.95 0.93 26.20
CA SER A 72 -6.09 0.65 27.09
C SER A 72 -5.65 -0.02 28.41
N ALA A 73 -4.68 -0.93 28.34
CA ALA A 73 -4.12 -1.62 29.51
C ALA A 73 -3.22 -0.69 30.36
N ILE A 74 -2.29 0.05 29.74
CA ILE A 74 -1.36 0.94 30.44
C ILE A 74 -2.08 2.07 31.18
N THR A 75 -3.16 2.58 30.61
CA THR A 75 -3.96 3.64 31.25
C THR A 75 -4.84 3.14 32.40
N GLY A 76 -4.72 1.87 32.81
CA GLY A 76 -5.49 1.30 33.91
C GLY A 76 -7.00 1.32 33.65
N GLY A 77 -7.42 1.23 32.39
CA GLY A 77 -8.81 1.34 31.98
C GLY A 77 -9.33 2.77 31.83
N LEU A 78 -8.56 3.81 32.18
CA LEU A 78 -8.97 5.21 32.00
C LEU A 78 -9.21 5.55 30.53
N ALA A 79 -8.37 5.04 29.61
CA ALA A 79 -8.64 5.20 28.18
C ALA A 79 -9.91 4.47 27.76
N SER A 80 -10.23 3.30 28.33
CA SER A 80 -11.49 2.59 28.03
C SER A 80 -12.71 3.41 28.47
N ILE A 81 -12.64 4.07 29.63
CA ILE A 81 -13.68 5.01 30.08
C ILE A 81 -13.77 6.19 29.11
N LEU A 82 -12.65 6.83 28.77
CA LEU A 82 -12.60 7.94 27.82
C LEU A 82 -13.18 7.56 26.45
N PHE A 83 -12.84 6.38 25.94
CA PHE A 83 -13.33 5.85 24.66
C PHE A 83 -14.82 5.51 24.69
N ARG A 84 -15.38 5.21 25.87
CA ARG A 84 -16.82 4.98 26.04
C ARG A 84 -17.59 6.29 26.14
N VAL A 85 -17.06 7.27 26.86
CA VAL A 85 -17.71 8.58 27.05
C VAL A 85 -17.58 9.45 25.79
N TYR A 86 -16.41 9.42 25.15
CA TYR A 86 -16.10 10.20 23.94
C TYR A 86 -15.46 9.31 22.88
N PRO A 87 -16.26 8.54 22.12
CA PRO A 87 -15.71 7.60 21.14
C PRO A 87 -14.89 8.29 20.04
N GLY A 88 -15.13 9.58 19.76
CA GLY A 88 -14.30 10.38 18.84
C GLY A 88 -12.81 10.49 19.23
N THR A 89 -12.47 10.36 20.52
CA THR A 89 -11.06 10.34 20.98
C THR A 89 -10.35 9.04 20.61
N ARG A 90 -11.04 7.90 20.75
CA ARG A 90 -10.58 6.57 20.31
C ARG A 90 -10.28 6.58 18.81
N VAL A 91 -11.24 7.08 18.04
CA VAL A 91 -11.15 7.18 16.58
C VAL A 91 -9.95 8.02 16.15
N SER A 92 -9.64 9.09 16.89
CA SER A 92 -8.47 9.92 16.58
C SER A 92 -7.16 9.13 16.67
N ILE A 93 -7.02 8.21 17.64
CA ILE A 93 -5.84 7.33 17.75
C ILE A 93 -5.87 6.24 16.68
N GLU A 94 -7.01 5.59 16.46
CA GLU A 94 -7.18 4.57 15.40
C GLU A 94 -6.85 5.14 14.02
N THR A 95 -7.25 6.38 13.75
CA THR A 95 -7.02 7.02 12.45
C THR A 95 -5.54 7.17 12.12
N ILE A 96 -4.63 7.29 13.11
CA ILE A 96 -3.18 7.31 12.88
C ILE A 96 -2.73 5.99 12.23
N LEU A 97 -3.19 4.87 12.77
CA LEU A 97 -2.84 3.52 12.30
C LEU A 97 -3.49 3.23 10.95
N VAL A 98 -4.74 3.67 10.76
CA VAL A 98 -5.44 3.57 9.48
C VAL A 98 -4.76 4.41 8.40
N LYS A 99 -4.26 5.61 8.71
CA LYS A 99 -3.47 6.45 7.79
C LYS A 99 -2.20 5.76 7.33
N ILE A 100 -1.47 5.12 8.25
CA ILE A 100 -0.27 4.35 7.93
C ILE A 100 -0.62 3.23 6.95
N SER A 101 -1.66 2.45 7.23
CA SER A 101 -2.09 1.36 6.34
C SER A 101 -2.47 1.86 4.95
N GLY A 102 -3.27 2.94 4.85
CA GLY A 102 -3.65 3.53 3.57
C GLY A 102 -2.45 4.09 2.79
N LEU A 103 -1.53 4.78 3.45
CA LEU A 103 -0.31 5.29 2.81
C LEU A 103 0.60 4.19 2.27
N LEU A 104 0.58 3.00 2.88
CA LEU A 104 1.38 1.87 2.45
C LEU A 104 0.72 1.10 1.30
N PHE A 105 -0.59 0.85 1.39
CA PHE A 105 -1.31 -0.12 0.55
C PHE A 105 -2.37 0.50 -0.37
N GLY A 106 -2.48 1.82 -0.47
CA GLY A 106 -3.43 2.46 -1.39
C GLY A 106 -4.88 2.52 -0.89
N PRO A 107 -5.81 3.07 -1.71
CA PRO A 107 -7.12 3.55 -1.23
C PRO A 107 -8.07 2.43 -0.82
N ILE A 108 -8.13 1.34 -1.59
CA ILE A 108 -9.04 0.22 -1.31
C ILE A 108 -8.59 -0.55 -0.08
N ILE A 109 -7.30 -0.88 0.00
CA ILE A 109 -6.77 -1.56 1.18
C ILE A 109 -6.84 -0.64 2.41
N GLY A 110 -6.57 0.66 2.26
CA GLY A 110 -6.78 1.64 3.32
C GLY A 110 -8.21 1.64 3.85
N MET A 111 -9.21 1.60 2.96
CA MET A 111 -10.63 1.45 3.33
C MET A 111 -10.89 0.15 4.10
N ILE A 112 -10.41 -1.00 3.60
CA ILE A 112 -10.57 -2.30 4.27
C ILE A 112 -9.90 -2.31 5.65
N SER A 113 -8.70 -1.77 5.75
CA SER A 113 -7.99 -1.63 7.02
C SER A 113 -8.74 -0.73 7.99
N GLY A 114 -9.35 0.36 7.53
CA GLY A 114 -10.24 1.20 8.35
C GLY A 114 -11.42 0.43 8.93
N ILE A 115 -12.08 -0.39 8.11
CA ILE A 115 -13.19 -1.27 8.52
C ILE A 115 -12.72 -2.23 9.62
N ILE A 116 -11.64 -2.97 9.35
CA ILE A 116 -11.19 -4.05 10.24
C ILE A 116 -10.64 -3.47 11.54
N ILE A 117 -9.86 -2.39 11.48
CA ILE A 117 -9.25 -1.77 12.67
C ILE A 117 -10.34 -1.23 13.61
N ASP A 118 -11.34 -0.49 13.11
CA ASP A 118 -12.41 0.04 13.98
C ASP A 118 -13.27 -1.10 14.55
N LEU A 119 -13.66 -2.10 13.74
CA LEU A 119 -14.44 -3.24 14.24
C LEU A 119 -13.71 -4.05 15.31
N LEU A 120 -12.42 -4.35 15.10
CA LEU A 120 -11.62 -5.06 16.08
C LEU A 120 -11.38 -4.22 17.34
N ALA A 121 -11.11 -2.92 17.17
CA ALA A 121 -10.91 -2.03 18.32
C ALA A 121 -12.18 -1.91 19.16
N VAL A 122 -13.36 -1.76 18.55
CA VAL A 122 -14.66 -1.77 19.25
C VAL A 122 -14.87 -3.09 19.99
N THR A 123 -14.67 -4.21 19.30
CA THR A 123 -14.89 -5.56 19.85
C THR A 123 -13.97 -5.85 21.04
N LEU A 124 -12.70 -5.45 20.96
CA LEU A 124 -11.69 -5.82 21.94
C LEU A 124 -11.52 -4.78 23.06
N SER A 125 -11.87 -3.51 22.84
CA SER A 125 -11.82 -2.45 23.87
C SER A 125 -13.12 -2.27 24.67
N ALA A 126 -14.15 -3.09 24.38
CA ALA A 126 -15.51 -2.95 24.93
C ALA A 126 -16.07 -1.52 24.73
N GLY A 127 -15.79 -0.95 23.55
CA GLY A 127 -16.20 0.40 23.16
C GLY A 127 -17.61 0.44 22.57
N PHE A 128 -18.20 1.63 22.54
CA PHE A 128 -19.47 1.87 21.85
C PHE A 128 -19.24 1.86 20.32
N PHE A 129 -20.07 1.09 19.59
CA PHE A 129 -20.09 1.12 18.13
C PHE A 129 -20.98 2.26 17.64
N HIS A 130 -20.44 3.13 16.79
CA HIS A 130 -21.22 4.16 16.11
C HIS A 130 -20.86 4.18 14.63
N TYR A 131 -21.86 4.04 13.76
CA TYR A 131 -21.67 3.96 12.32
C TYR A 131 -20.97 5.20 11.74
N GLY A 132 -21.17 6.39 12.31
CA GLY A 132 -20.50 7.60 11.87
C GLY A 132 -18.97 7.57 12.04
N TYR A 133 -18.51 7.02 13.16
CA TYR A 133 -17.07 6.85 13.42
C TYR A 133 -16.46 5.75 12.56
N PHE A 134 -17.22 4.67 12.34
CA PHE A 134 -16.86 3.62 11.39
C PHE A 134 -16.65 4.19 9.97
N VAL A 135 -17.56 5.05 9.51
CA VAL A 135 -17.45 5.73 8.21
C VAL A 135 -16.26 6.68 8.15
N VAL A 136 -15.98 7.39 9.25
CA VAL A 136 -14.77 8.22 9.36
C VAL A 136 -13.50 7.38 9.23
N ALA A 137 -13.42 6.22 9.90
CA ALA A 137 -12.26 5.33 9.79
C ALA A 137 -12.06 4.86 8.34
N ILE A 138 -13.14 4.46 7.65
CA ILE A 138 -13.09 4.11 6.23
C ILE A 138 -12.56 5.28 5.38
N LEU A 139 -13.14 6.46 5.57
CA LEU A 139 -12.80 7.66 4.81
C LEU A 139 -11.33 8.03 5.01
N THR A 140 -10.82 8.01 6.23
CA THR A 140 -9.42 8.31 6.53
C THR A 140 -8.46 7.33 5.84
N GLY A 141 -8.75 6.03 5.88
CA GLY A 141 -7.93 5.02 5.21
C GLY A 141 -7.93 5.20 3.69
N MET A 142 -9.09 5.51 3.13
CA MET A 142 -9.24 5.83 1.71
C MET A 142 -8.46 7.09 1.30
N LEU A 143 -8.56 8.19 2.06
CA LEU A 143 -7.85 9.44 1.79
C LEU A 143 -6.33 9.26 1.86
N ALA A 144 -5.83 8.53 2.85
CA ALA A 144 -4.42 8.15 2.96
C ALA A 144 -3.95 7.36 1.73
N GLY A 145 -4.76 6.40 1.29
CA GLY A 145 -4.47 5.63 0.09
C GLY A 145 -4.58 6.40 -1.22
N MET A 146 -5.44 7.42 -1.30
CA MET A 146 -5.45 8.35 -2.44
C MET A 146 -4.12 9.07 -2.58
N ILE A 147 -3.54 9.55 -1.47
CA ILE A 147 -2.22 10.20 -1.49
C ILE A 147 -1.14 9.23 -1.98
N ARG A 148 -1.20 7.96 -1.57
CA ARG A 148 -0.33 6.90 -2.14
C ARG A 148 -0.56 6.71 -3.65
N SER A 149 -1.80 6.83 -4.12
CA SER A 149 -2.10 6.79 -5.55
C SER A 149 -1.53 7.99 -6.32
N LEU A 150 -1.50 9.18 -5.72
CA LEU A 150 -0.85 10.37 -6.29
C LEU A 150 0.68 10.21 -6.33
N LEU A 151 1.27 9.69 -5.25
CA LEU A 151 2.70 9.36 -5.18
C LEU A 151 3.13 8.44 -6.32
N THR A 152 2.41 7.32 -6.51
CA THR A 152 2.70 6.36 -7.59
C THR A 152 2.53 6.98 -8.98
N THR A 153 1.49 7.79 -9.20
CA THR A 153 1.27 8.48 -10.48
C THR A 153 2.41 9.46 -10.80
N SER A 154 2.89 10.22 -9.81
CA SER A 154 3.97 11.19 -10.02
C SER A 154 5.31 10.55 -10.39
N LYS A 155 5.55 9.28 -9.99
CA LYS A 155 6.81 8.55 -10.19
C LYS A 155 7.22 8.42 -11.66
N TYR A 156 6.25 8.44 -12.56
CA TYR A 156 6.45 8.28 -14.01
C TYR A 156 6.74 9.57 -14.77
N SER A 157 6.65 10.72 -14.11
CA SER A 157 6.99 12.00 -14.73
C SER A 157 8.50 12.24 -14.65
N LYS A 158 9.10 12.78 -15.72
CA LYS A 158 10.48 13.31 -15.71
C LYS A 158 10.70 14.31 -14.57
N TYR A 159 9.64 15.04 -14.22
CA TYR A 159 9.60 16.00 -13.13
C TYR A 159 8.85 15.45 -11.91
N ARG A 160 9.16 14.22 -11.50
CA ARG A 160 8.45 13.46 -10.45
C ARG A 160 8.04 14.33 -9.25
N ASN A 161 9.02 14.95 -8.60
CA ASN A 161 8.76 15.67 -7.35
C ASN A 161 7.97 16.96 -7.59
N PHE A 162 8.16 17.64 -8.74
CA PHE A 162 7.38 18.83 -9.10
C PHE A 162 5.91 18.47 -9.39
N SER A 163 5.69 17.42 -10.19
CA SER A 163 4.36 16.88 -10.46
C SER A 163 3.66 16.47 -9.17
N LEU A 164 4.38 15.87 -8.22
CA LEU A 164 3.86 15.57 -6.89
C LEU A 164 3.46 16.85 -6.14
N SER A 165 4.30 17.89 -6.09
CA SER A 165 3.97 19.17 -5.44
C SER A 165 2.67 19.77 -5.97
N VAL A 166 2.48 19.74 -7.30
CA VAL A 166 1.29 20.27 -7.96
C VAL A 166 0.05 19.45 -7.58
N TYR A 167 0.11 18.12 -7.67
CA TYR A 167 -1.03 17.27 -7.31
C TYR A 167 -1.41 17.40 -5.82
N LEU A 168 -0.41 17.45 -4.93
CA LEU A 168 -0.63 17.65 -3.51
C LEU A 168 -1.25 19.04 -3.23
N SER A 169 -0.77 20.09 -3.89
CA SER A 169 -1.34 21.45 -3.75
C SER A 169 -2.80 21.49 -4.21
N LEU A 170 -3.12 20.88 -5.36
CA LEU A 170 -4.49 20.80 -5.86
C LEU A 170 -5.41 20.04 -4.91
N LEU A 171 -4.93 18.95 -4.29
CA LEU A 171 -5.70 18.20 -3.30
C LEU A 171 -5.99 19.04 -2.05
N VAL A 172 -5.00 19.80 -1.56
CA VAL A 172 -5.19 20.73 -0.43
C VAL A 172 -6.21 21.81 -0.80
N ILE A 173 -6.08 22.46 -1.95
CA ILE A 173 -7.03 23.49 -2.41
C ILE A 173 -8.44 22.91 -2.49
N ALA A 174 -8.60 21.76 -3.16
CA ALA A 174 -9.92 21.13 -3.34
C ALA A 174 -10.57 20.75 -2.00
N SER A 175 -9.82 20.13 -1.08
CA SER A 175 -10.35 19.71 0.22
C SER A 175 -10.70 20.88 1.14
N PHE A 176 -9.89 21.94 1.14
CA PHE A 176 -10.14 23.14 1.94
C PHE A 176 -11.31 23.96 1.39
N LEU A 177 -11.37 24.18 0.07
CA LEU A 177 -12.50 24.88 -0.56
C LEU A 177 -13.81 24.11 -0.37
N LEU A 178 -13.79 22.77 -0.54
CA LEU A 178 -14.95 21.94 -0.30
C LEU A 178 -15.44 22.09 1.15
N THR A 179 -14.54 22.07 2.12
CA THR A 179 -14.91 22.16 3.54
C THR A 179 -15.42 23.54 3.91
N ILE A 180 -14.77 24.61 3.44
CA ILE A 180 -15.26 25.98 3.61
C ILE A 180 -16.66 26.11 3.01
N PHE A 181 -16.85 25.64 1.78
CA PHE A 181 -18.15 25.66 1.10
C PHE A 181 -19.21 24.91 1.90
N LEU A 182 -18.92 23.69 2.36
CA LEU A 182 -19.87 22.87 3.12
C LEU A 182 -20.23 23.50 4.47
N ILE A 183 -19.26 24.03 5.21
CA ILE A 183 -19.49 24.65 6.52
C ILE A 183 -20.24 25.98 6.38
N THR A 184 -19.83 26.85 5.45
CA THR A 184 -20.49 28.16 5.24
C THR A 184 -21.88 28.05 4.65
N SER A 185 -22.20 26.93 3.97
CA SER A 185 -23.54 26.65 3.45
C SER A 185 -24.52 26.18 4.53
N MET A 186 -24.07 25.91 5.76
CA MET A 186 -24.96 25.44 6.82
C MET A 186 -25.84 26.56 7.38
N PRO A 187 -27.17 26.36 7.50
CA PRO A 187 -28.11 27.36 7.99
C PRO A 187 -27.79 27.85 9.41
N GLU A 188 -27.40 26.94 10.32
CA GLU A 188 -27.08 27.27 11.72
C GLU A 188 -25.98 28.34 11.81
N ILE A 189 -24.98 28.27 10.94
CA ILE A 189 -23.84 29.20 10.91
C ILE A 189 -24.20 30.49 10.16
N ARG A 190 -24.98 30.37 9.08
CA ARG A 190 -25.39 31.51 8.25
C ARG A 190 -26.35 32.45 9.00
N ILE A 191 -27.30 31.90 9.76
CA ILE A 191 -28.31 32.69 10.48
C ILE A 191 -27.69 33.39 11.70
N ASN A 192 -26.84 32.68 12.46
CA ASN A 192 -26.25 33.22 13.67
C ASN A 192 -25.06 34.16 13.42
N GLY A 193 -24.60 34.30 12.17
CA GLY A 193 -23.47 35.15 11.80
C GLY A 193 -22.10 34.67 12.31
N GLY A 194 -22.03 33.46 12.89
CA GLY A 194 -20.81 32.94 13.50
C GLY A 194 -21.01 31.68 14.33
N PHE A 195 -19.98 31.36 15.09
CA PHE A 195 -19.91 30.22 16.01
C PHE A 195 -19.92 30.74 17.45
N ASP A 196 -20.90 30.29 18.22
CA ASP A 196 -20.98 30.59 19.64
C ASP A 196 -20.18 29.53 20.42
N LEU A 197 -19.04 29.94 20.97
CA LEU A 197 -18.21 29.10 21.83
C LEU A 197 -18.70 29.24 23.28
N SER A 198 -19.53 28.30 23.71
CA SER A 198 -19.96 28.16 25.11
C SER A 198 -19.17 27.04 25.79
N ILE A 199 -17.99 27.35 26.31
CA ILE A 199 -17.27 26.42 27.19
C ILE A 199 -17.82 26.61 28.61
N PRO A 200 -18.24 25.54 29.30
CA PRO A 200 -18.68 25.64 30.70
C PRO A 200 -17.61 26.34 31.56
N GLY A 201 -17.98 27.45 32.22
CA GLY A 201 -17.07 28.22 33.06
C GLY A 201 -16.22 29.29 32.34
N VAL A 202 -16.33 29.44 31.02
CA VAL A 202 -15.68 30.51 30.26
C VAL A 202 -16.74 31.41 29.63
N SER A 203 -16.50 32.72 29.57
CA SER A 203 -17.40 33.67 28.90
C SER A 203 -17.67 33.24 27.45
N GLN A 204 -18.93 33.35 27.01
CA GLN A 204 -19.30 33.06 25.64
C GLN A 204 -18.52 33.96 24.68
N THR A 205 -17.72 33.36 23.80
CA THR A 205 -17.00 34.08 22.76
C THR A 205 -17.61 33.74 21.41
N LYS A 206 -17.89 34.76 20.60
CA LYS A 206 -18.43 34.59 19.25
C LYS A 206 -17.31 34.67 18.24
N ILE A 207 -17.13 33.62 17.45
CA ILE A 207 -16.19 33.62 16.32
C ILE A 207 -17.00 33.91 15.06
N SER A 208 -16.76 35.05 14.40
CA SER A 208 -17.41 35.37 13.13
C SER A 208 -17.09 34.32 12.06
N SER A 209 -18.05 33.99 11.20
CA SER A 209 -17.88 33.07 10.06
C SER A 209 -16.75 33.50 9.12
N VAL A 210 -16.52 34.82 8.99
CA VAL A 210 -15.43 35.40 8.18
C VAL A 210 -14.08 35.07 8.81
N VAL A 211 -13.93 35.29 10.11
CA VAL A 211 -12.69 34.97 10.85
C VAL A 211 -12.38 33.48 10.77
N PHE A 212 -13.40 32.63 10.98
CA PHE A 212 -13.27 31.18 10.83
C PHE A 212 -12.78 30.77 9.44
N THR A 213 -13.34 31.37 8.39
CA THR A 213 -12.94 31.10 7.00
C THR A 213 -11.48 31.51 6.75
N TRP A 214 -11.05 32.67 7.25
CA TRP A 214 -9.67 33.11 7.16
C TRP A 214 -8.70 32.21 7.92
N ILE A 215 -9.09 31.67 9.08
CA ILE A 215 -8.27 30.70 9.83
C ILE A 215 -8.04 29.44 8.98
N ILE A 216 -9.11 28.87 8.39
CA ILE A 216 -8.99 27.68 7.55
C ILE A 216 -8.17 27.96 6.28
N LEU A 217 -8.44 29.08 5.60
CA LEU A 217 -7.68 29.48 4.41
C LEU A 217 -6.21 29.72 4.74
N GLY A 218 -5.90 30.43 5.82
CA GLY A 218 -4.54 30.67 6.29
C GLY A 218 -3.79 29.36 6.58
N PHE A 219 -4.46 28.40 7.22
CA PHE A 219 -3.90 27.08 7.46
C PHE A 219 -3.62 26.33 6.14
N GLY A 220 -4.53 26.38 5.17
CA GLY A 220 -4.36 25.77 3.85
C GLY A 220 -3.22 26.39 3.05
N ILE A 221 -3.12 27.72 3.04
CA ILE A 221 -2.01 28.47 2.43
C ILE A 221 -0.69 28.09 3.11
N GLY A 222 -0.67 27.95 4.44
CA GLY A 222 0.50 27.50 5.19
C GLY A 222 0.98 26.11 4.75
N ILE A 223 0.07 25.15 4.54
CA ILE A 223 0.41 23.82 4.02
C ILE A 223 0.96 23.90 2.59
N ILE A 224 0.34 24.70 1.71
CA ILE A 224 0.82 24.87 0.34
C ILE A 224 2.23 25.49 0.34
N ALA A 225 2.44 26.55 1.11
CA ALA A 225 3.74 27.17 1.29
C ALA A 225 4.78 26.15 1.78
N PHE A 226 4.42 25.31 2.75
CA PHE A 226 5.28 24.23 3.23
C PHE A 226 5.67 23.24 2.12
N ILE A 227 4.73 22.80 1.28
CA ILE A 227 5.00 21.88 0.15
C ILE A 227 6.02 22.49 -0.82
N TRP A 228 5.86 23.76 -1.16
CA TRP A 228 6.73 24.46 -2.11
C TRP A 228 8.09 24.83 -1.52
N ILE A 229 8.14 25.25 -0.25
CA ILE A 229 9.39 25.52 0.47
C ILE A 229 10.19 24.22 0.62
N THR A 230 9.57 23.13 1.07
CA THR A 230 10.26 21.84 1.18
C THR A 230 10.69 21.28 -0.17
N PHE A 231 9.92 21.51 -1.24
CA PHE A 231 10.32 21.18 -2.61
C PHE A 231 11.55 21.98 -3.04
N LEU A 232 11.58 23.29 -2.76
CA LEU A 232 12.70 24.17 -3.08
C LEU A 232 13.94 23.78 -2.27
N ILE A 233 13.81 23.54 -0.96
CA ILE A 233 14.88 23.02 -0.11
C ILE A 233 15.39 21.69 -0.68
N TYR A 234 14.50 20.75 -1.02
CA TYR A 234 14.89 19.48 -1.61
C TYR A 234 15.67 19.68 -2.93
N LYS A 235 15.22 20.60 -3.79
CA LYS A 235 15.87 20.91 -5.07
C LYS A 235 17.23 21.59 -4.90
N LEU A 236 17.41 22.43 -3.87
CA LEU A 236 18.68 23.10 -3.57
C LEU A 236 19.67 22.16 -2.86
N THR A 237 19.20 21.35 -1.92
CA THR A 237 20.02 20.42 -1.12
C THR A 237 20.38 19.14 -1.84
N THR A 238 19.60 18.77 -2.85
CA THR A 238 19.97 17.70 -3.78
C THR A 238 20.67 18.37 -4.95
N PRO A 239 22.00 18.57 -4.89
CA PRO A 239 22.71 19.17 -6.03
C PRO A 239 22.33 18.38 -7.29
N ASN A 240 22.22 19.11 -8.41
CA ASN A 240 22.17 18.56 -9.76
C ASN A 240 23.47 17.79 -10.05
N ASN A 241 23.75 16.74 -9.28
CA ASN A 241 24.62 15.67 -9.69
C ASN A 241 23.83 14.89 -10.73
N ALA A 242 23.70 15.53 -11.89
CA ALA A 242 23.75 14.87 -13.16
C ALA A 242 25.09 14.12 -13.22
N TYR A 243 25.22 13.04 -12.45
CA TYR A 243 25.99 11.92 -12.91
C TYR A 243 25.15 11.30 -14.02
N SER A 244 25.22 11.90 -15.21
CA SER A 244 24.66 11.31 -16.44
C SER A 244 25.28 9.93 -16.74
N LEU A 245 26.32 9.52 -16.00
CA LEU A 245 27.03 8.25 -16.16
C LEU A 245 27.35 7.47 -14.85
N SER A 246 27.04 7.98 -13.66
CA SER A 246 27.31 7.25 -12.39
C SER A 246 26.35 7.66 -11.27
N GLY A 247 25.07 7.41 -11.47
CA GLY A 247 24.03 7.68 -10.48
C GLY A 247 24.06 6.73 -9.28
N PHE A 248 25.18 6.62 -8.57
CA PHE A 248 25.25 5.80 -7.36
C PHE A 248 25.78 6.53 -6.11
N VAL A 249 25.04 6.44 -5.00
CA VAL A 249 25.47 6.78 -3.63
C VAL A 249 25.58 5.47 -2.84
N HIS A 250 26.78 4.89 -2.87
CA HIS A 250 27.07 3.57 -2.31
C HIS A 250 26.89 3.53 -0.78
N LYS A 251 25.90 2.79 -0.29
CA LYS A 251 25.95 2.21 1.05
C LYS A 251 26.41 0.75 0.93
N ARG A 252 27.61 0.46 1.47
CA ARG A 252 28.13 -0.91 1.57
C ARG A 252 27.30 -1.68 2.60
N GLN A 253 26.54 -2.67 2.16
CA GLN A 253 26.06 -3.73 3.04
C GLN A 253 26.81 -5.01 2.70
N ILE A 254 27.57 -5.50 3.69
CA ILE A 254 28.30 -6.75 3.60
C ILE A 254 27.29 -7.85 3.92
N HIS A 255 26.85 -8.60 2.91
CA HIS A 255 26.10 -9.83 3.13
C HIS A 255 27.09 -10.95 3.45
N SER A 256 26.90 -11.68 4.55
CA SER A 256 27.86 -12.68 5.06
C SER A 256 28.13 -13.87 4.13
N ASN A 257 27.35 -14.06 3.06
CA ASN A 257 27.39 -15.28 2.23
C ASN A 257 27.82 -15.07 0.77
N HIS A 258 28.21 -13.85 0.38
CA HIS A 258 28.75 -13.59 -0.95
C HIS A 258 29.96 -12.64 -0.84
N LYS A 259 31.11 -13.04 -1.42
CA LYS A 259 32.26 -12.14 -1.64
C LYS A 259 31.92 -10.92 -2.52
N ASN A 260 30.74 -10.92 -3.16
CA ASN A 260 30.26 -9.82 -3.98
C ASN A 260 29.46 -8.84 -3.13
N ILE A 261 30.00 -7.62 -3.01
CA ILE A 261 29.42 -6.48 -2.31
C ILE A 261 28.16 -6.03 -3.07
N ILE A 262 26.98 -6.18 -2.48
CA ILE A 262 25.74 -5.63 -3.03
C ILE A 262 25.58 -4.22 -2.46
N THR A 263 25.89 -3.20 -3.25
CA THR A 263 25.63 -1.79 -2.94
C THR A 263 24.15 -1.49 -3.13
N ILE A 264 23.42 -1.30 -2.02
CA ILE A 264 22.01 -0.91 -2.05
C ILE A 264 21.93 0.61 -1.94
N ASP A 265 21.64 1.23 -3.07
CA ASP A 265 21.47 2.66 -3.23
C ASP A 265 20.05 3.10 -2.89
N ALA A 266 19.86 3.64 -1.68
CA ALA A 266 18.58 4.25 -1.31
C ALA A 266 18.83 5.62 -0.65
N LYS A 267 19.10 6.65 -1.46
CA LYS A 267 18.89 8.04 -1.02
C LYS A 267 17.37 8.23 -0.88
N GLN A 268 16.85 7.92 0.31
CA GLN A 268 15.40 7.93 0.58
C GLN A 268 14.86 9.34 0.28
N ASN A 269 13.85 9.42 -0.60
CA ASN A 269 13.24 10.67 -1.03
C ASN A 269 12.36 11.24 0.11
N TRP A 270 13.00 11.77 1.15
CA TRP A 270 12.35 12.29 2.36
C TRP A 270 11.26 13.32 2.03
N TYR A 271 11.47 14.12 0.97
CA TYR A 271 10.50 15.09 0.48
C TYR A 271 9.15 14.44 0.17
N SER A 272 9.17 13.33 -0.59
CA SER A 272 7.92 12.67 -0.99
C SER A 272 7.14 12.11 0.20
N SER A 273 7.82 11.51 1.19
CA SER A 273 7.18 10.99 2.39
C SER A 273 6.67 12.11 3.29
N LEU A 274 7.48 13.14 3.54
CA LEU A 274 7.12 14.26 4.42
C LEU A 274 5.97 15.10 3.84
N SER A 275 6.06 15.52 2.58
CA SER A 275 5.02 16.34 1.94
C SER A 275 3.70 15.59 1.84
N SER A 276 3.73 14.30 1.50
CA SER A 276 2.53 13.47 1.45
C SER A 276 1.88 13.32 2.82
N LEU A 277 2.69 13.18 3.88
CA LEU A 277 2.18 13.09 5.24
C LEU A 277 1.58 14.41 5.72
N VAL A 278 2.24 15.54 5.47
CA VAL A 278 1.74 16.87 5.85
C VAL A 278 0.42 17.17 5.14
N VAL A 279 0.31 16.81 3.86
CA VAL A 279 -0.95 16.93 3.10
C VAL A 279 -2.01 15.99 3.65
N LEU A 280 -1.66 14.74 3.98
CA LEU A 280 -2.61 13.81 4.61
C LEU A 280 -3.14 14.37 5.93
N ALA A 281 -2.25 14.83 6.81
CA ALA A 281 -2.61 15.43 8.08
C ALA A 281 -3.52 16.65 7.87
N GLY A 282 -3.20 17.52 6.90
CA GLY A 282 -4.02 18.71 6.58
C GLY A 282 -5.40 18.39 6.00
N VAL A 283 -5.45 17.47 5.03
CA VAL A 283 -6.72 17.03 4.42
C VAL A 283 -7.60 16.33 5.45
N ASN A 284 -7.03 15.47 6.30
CA ASN A 284 -7.76 14.79 7.37
C ASN A 284 -8.21 15.79 8.45
N ALA A 285 -7.36 16.74 8.83
CA ALA A 285 -7.68 17.80 9.76
C ALA A 285 -8.91 18.60 9.31
N VAL A 286 -9.03 18.89 8.02
CA VAL A 286 -10.15 19.69 7.51
C VAL A 286 -11.38 18.85 7.18
N LEU A 287 -11.26 17.82 6.33
CA LEU A 287 -12.43 17.00 5.95
C LEU A 287 -12.93 16.14 7.11
N VAL A 288 -12.03 15.43 7.79
CA VAL A 288 -12.45 14.46 8.81
C VAL A 288 -12.68 15.15 10.15
N ASN A 289 -11.69 15.89 10.65
CA ASN A 289 -11.78 16.49 11.98
C ASN A 289 -12.71 17.71 12.01
N LEU A 290 -12.63 18.65 11.07
CA LEU A 290 -13.49 19.84 11.14
C LEU A 290 -14.89 19.62 10.57
N PHE A 291 -15.07 18.70 9.61
CA PHE A 291 -16.36 18.52 8.96
C PHE A 291 -17.10 17.26 9.40
N PHE A 292 -16.59 16.05 9.13
CA PHE A 292 -17.33 14.81 9.38
C PHE A 292 -17.54 14.52 10.87
N LEU A 293 -16.50 14.59 11.69
CA LEU A 293 -16.60 14.18 13.09
C LEU A 293 -17.60 15.03 13.91
N PRO A 294 -17.64 16.38 13.79
CA PRO A 294 -18.64 17.19 14.47
C PRO A 294 -20.10 16.83 14.15
N ILE A 295 -20.38 16.29 12.96
CA ILE A 295 -21.75 15.85 12.60
C ILE A 295 -22.17 14.70 13.52
N PHE A 296 -21.27 13.73 13.72
CA PHE A 296 -21.54 12.57 14.55
C PHE A 296 -21.42 12.88 16.06
N ASP A 297 -20.50 13.77 16.45
CA ASP A 297 -20.34 14.19 17.84
C ASP A 297 -21.60 14.93 18.35
N LYS A 298 -22.27 15.70 17.48
CA LYS A 298 -23.57 16.35 17.74
C LYS A 298 -24.65 15.31 18.07
N GLU A 299 -24.74 14.23 17.29
CA GLU A 299 -25.78 13.22 17.48
C GLU A 299 -25.62 12.45 18.79
N ILE A 300 -24.38 12.21 19.22
CA ILE A 300 -24.11 11.44 20.44
C ILE A 300 -24.27 12.29 21.70
N THR A 301 -23.80 13.54 21.68
CA THR A 301 -23.74 14.37 22.90
C THR A 301 -24.89 15.37 23.03
N GLY A 302 -25.69 15.56 21.97
CA GLY A 302 -26.77 16.54 21.93
C GLY A 302 -26.31 18.00 21.90
N GLN A 303 -24.99 18.26 21.93
CA GLN A 303 -24.44 19.60 21.83
C GLN A 303 -24.55 20.15 20.39
N PRO A 304 -24.68 21.48 20.21
CA PRO A 304 -24.78 22.08 18.88
C PRO A 304 -23.58 21.75 17.98
N TYR A 305 -23.81 21.71 16.67
CA TYR A 305 -22.74 21.45 15.68
C TYR A 305 -21.60 22.47 15.78
N ALA A 306 -21.97 23.75 15.95
CA ALA A 306 -21.02 24.86 16.09
C ALA A 306 -20.05 24.66 17.26
N PHE A 307 -20.52 24.13 18.39
CA PHE A 307 -19.70 23.85 19.56
C PHE A 307 -18.58 22.84 19.23
N TRP A 308 -18.93 21.73 18.57
CA TRP A 308 -17.96 20.70 18.19
C TRP A 308 -16.96 21.18 17.13
N ILE A 309 -17.42 21.97 16.15
CA ILE A 309 -16.50 22.62 15.21
C ILE A 309 -15.49 23.48 15.96
N SER A 310 -15.93 24.32 16.89
CA SER A 310 -15.04 25.25 17.58
C SER A 310 -14.01 24.51 18.46
N ILE A 311 -14.44 23.49 19.20
CA ILE A 311 -13.51 22.64 19.96
C ILE A 311 -12.49 21.99 19.03
N ARG A 312 -12.94 21.42 17.91
CA ARG A 312 -12.04 20.75 16.98
C ARG A 312 -11.13 21.73 16.26
N LEU A 313 -11.56 22.97 15.99
CA LEU A 313 -10.72 24.03 15.45
C LEU A 313 -9.57 24.36 16.40
N ILE A 314 -9.84 24.46 17.70
CA ILE A 314 -8.82 24.71 18.74
C ILE A 314 -7.87 23.52 18.87
N ALA A 315 -8.39 22.29 18.84
CA ALA A 315 -7.59 21.07 18.96
C ALA A 315 -6.81 20.72 17.67
N ASN A 316 -7.23 21.24 16.52
CA ASN A 316 -6.72 20.83 15.21
C ASN A 316 -5.20 20.98 15.05
N PRO A 317 -4.55 22.09 15.47
CA PRO A 317 -3.11 22.24 15.34
C PRO A 317 -2.34 21.15 16.10
N ALA A 318 -2.81 20.78 17.30
CA ALA A 318 -2.19 19.73 18.09
C ALA A 318 -2.34 18.36 17.41
N LEU A 319 -3.56 18.01 16.94
CA LEU A 319 -3.81 16.76 16.24
C LEU A 319 -3.01 16.65 14.94
N PHE A 320 -2.91 17.75 14.19
CA PHE A 320 -2.09 17.83 12.98
C PHE A 320 -0.60 17.60 13.27
N MET A 321 -0.07 18.20 14.34
CA MET A 321 1.32 17.98 14.74
C MET A 321 1.57 16.55 15.23
N ILE A 322 0.64 15.97 16.00
CA ILE A 322 0.72 14.58 16.45
C ILE A 322 0.75 13.62 15.26
N ASP A 323 -0.10 13.83 14.26
CA ASP A 323 -0.09 13.03 13.04
C ASP A 323 1.30 13.02 12.38
N ILE A 324 1.92 14.19 12.24
CA ILE A 324 3.25 14.30 11.61
C ILE A 324 4.32 13.63 12.48
N VAL A 325 4.36 13.95 13.78
CA VAL A 325 5.39 13.46 14.71
C VAL A 325 5.33 11.94 14.89
N VAL A 326 4.13 11.36 14.91
CA VAL A 326 3.95 9.91 15.11
C VAL A 326 4.08 9.13 13.80
N ILE A 327 3.42 9.58 12.73
CA ILE A 327 3.36 8.80 11.49
C ILE A 327 4.69 8.86 10.73
N PHE A 328 5.40 10.00 10.74
CA PHE A 328 6.62 10.15 9.96
C PHE A 328 7.72 9.15 10.34
N PRO A 329 8.11 9.00 11.62
CA PRO A 329 9.13 8.03 12.02
C PRO A 329 8.68 6.60 11.75
N VAL A 330 7.40 6.29 11.98
CA VAL A 330 6.85 4.96 11.74
C VAL A 330 6.94 4.59 10.26
N ILE A 331 6.59 5.49 9.34
CA ILE A 331 6.74 5.25 7.90
C ILE A 331 8.23 5.08 7.54
N MET A 332 9.12 5.90 8.10
CA MET A 332 10.56 5.81 7.82
C MET A 332 11.16 4.48 8.26
N ILE A 333 10.65 3.88 9.35
CA ILE A 333 11.08 2.57 9.86
C ILE A 333 10.43 1.43 9.08
N ILE A 334 9.11 1.50 8.86
CA ILE A 334 8.34 0.40 8.25
C ILE A 334 8.60 0.29 6.75
N GLN A 335 8.75 1.41 6.03
CA GLN A 335 8.86 1.40 4.57
C GLN A 335 10.08 0.62 4.05
N PRO A 336 11.29 0.69 4.66
CA PRO A 336 12.41 -0.17 4.28
C PRO A 336 12.24 -1.64 4.66
N ILE A 337 11.56 -1.92 5.79
CA ILE A 337 11.34 -3.28 6.29
C ILE A 337 10.35 -4.00 5.38
N MET A 338 9.28 -3.32 5.00
CA MET A 338 8.33 -3.83 4.02
C MET A 338 8.95 -3.70 2.63
N LYS A 339 9.68 -4.73 2.20
CA LYS A 339 10.10 -4.94 0.79
C LYS A 339 8.92 -5.03 -0.20
N TYR A 340 7.71 -4.82 0.28
CA TYR A 340 6.48 -4.83 -0.48
C TYR A 340 6.29 -3.54 -1.26
N ASN A 341 6.51 -3.63 -2.56
CA ASN A 341 6.18 -2.55 -3.47
C ASN A 341 4.75 -2.76 -3.99
N TYR A 342 3.79 -2.10 -3.34
CA TYR A 342 2.37 -2.12 -3.71
C TYR A 342 2.12 -1.90 -5.22
N GLU A 343 2.98 -1.14 -5.89
CA GLU A 343 2.86 -0.84 -7.32
C GLU A 343 3.07 -2.06 -8.23
N ASP A 344 3.92 -2.99 -7.82
CA ASP A 344 4.26 -4.19 -8.60
C ASP A 344 3.08 -5.17 -8.66
N GLU A 345 2.16 -5.08 -7.69
CA GLU A 345 0.93 -5.86 -7.70
C GLU A 345 -0.22 -5.19 -8.46
N LEU A 346 -0.11 -3.88 -8.70
CA LEU A 346 -1.12 -3.11 -9.42
C LEU A 346 -0.84 -3.04 -10.91
N THR A 347 0.41 -3.20 -11.34
CA THR A 347 0.79 -3.02 -12.75
C THR A 347 1.31 -4.31 -13.35
N GLU A 348 0.83 -4.64 -14.54
CA GLU A 348 1.30 -5.78 -15.31
C GLU A 348 1.54 -5.38 -16.76
N ASP A 349 2.54 -5.98 -17.40
CA ASP A 349 2.74 -5.80 -18.84
C ASP A 349 1.54 -6.36 -19.62
N LEU A 350 1.09 -5.63 -20.65
CA LEU A 350 0.01 -6.09 -21.53
C LEU A 350 0.36 -7.40 -22.25
N ASN A 351 1.65 -7.65 -22.47
CA ASN A 351 2.17 -8.86 -23.10
C ASN A 351 2.16 -10.07 -22.15
N THR A 352 2.04 -9.86 -20.84
CA THR A 352 1.90 -10.97 -19.90
C THR A 352 0.55 -11.64 -20.12
N PRO A 353 0.52 -12.96 -20.40
CA PRO A 353 -0.75 -13.66 -20.61
C PRO A 353 -1.58 -13.63 -19.32
N LEU A 354 -2.85 -13.23 -19.42
CA LEU A 354 -3.77 -13.09 -18.28
C LEU A 354 -3.94 -14.39 -17.49
N PHE A 355 -3.88 -15.50 -18.21
CA PHE A 355 -3.86 -16.83 -17.65
C PHE A 355 -2.47 -17.36 -17.94
N VAL A 356 -1.71 -17.63 -16.88
CA VAL A 356 -0.63 -18.62 -17.00
C VAL A 356 -1.34 -19.83 -17.56
N LYS A 357 -1.08 -20.18 -18.82
CA LYS A 357 -1.42 -21.50 -19.31
C LYS A 357 -0.63 -22.42 -18.41
N HIS A 358 -1.25 -22.88 -17.32
CA HIS A 358 -0.82 -24.09 -16.65
C HIS A 358 -0.60 -25.07 -17.79
N TRP A 359 0.56 -25.71 -17.79
CA TRP A 359 0.96 -26.72 -18.76
C TRP A 359 -0.23 -27.65 -18.95
N THR A 360 -1.06 -27.29 -19.92
CA THR A 360 -2.29 -27.98 -20.22
C THR A 360 -1.70 -29.00 -21.14
N SER A 361 -1.33 -30.14 -20.54
CA SER A 361 -0.95 -31.37 -21.20
C SER A 361 -1.65 -31.36 -22.54
N ARG A 362 -0.86 -31.20 -23.60
CA ARG A 362 -1.30 -30.99 -24.97
C ARG A 362 -2.47 -31.94 -25.22
N LYS A 363 -3.71 -31.45 -25.08
CA LYS A 363 -4.95 -32.21 -25.31
C LYS A 363 -5.20 -32.37 -26.81
N GLU A 364 -4.12 -32.37 -27.58
CA GLU A 364 -4.15 -32.83 -28.95
C GLU A 364 -3.93 -34.33 -28.84
N GLY A 365 -5.02 -35.08 -28.86
CA GLY A 365 -5.02 -36.53 -29.15
C GLY A 365 -4.51 -36.84 -30.57
N GLY A 366 -3.52 -36.08 -31.05
CA GLY A 366 -2.72 -36.40 -32.20
C GLY A 366 -1.77 -37.51 -31.80
N ASN A 367 -1.71 -38.54 -32.64
CA ASN A 367 -0.78 -39.64 -32.50
C ASN A 367 0.62 -39.09 -32.17
N MET A 368 1.10 -39.29 -30.94
CA MET A 368 2.48 -38.95 -30.55
C MET A 368 3.44 -39.78 -31.40
N LYS A 369 3.79 -39.26 -32.58
CA LYS A 369 4.89 -39.73 -33.40
C LYS A 369 5.98 -38.70 -33.28
N ILE A 370 7.09 -39.09 -32.67
CA ILE A 370 8.29 -38.27 -32.62
C ILE A 370 8.99 -38.43 -33.97
N ASN A 371 9.25 -37.32 -34.67
CA ASN A 371 10.01 -37.37 -35.92
C ASN A 371 11.53 -37.29 -35.63
N LYS A 372 12.36 -37.55 -36.66
CA LYS A 372 13.82 -37.47 -36.53
C LYS A 372 14.31 -36.09 -36.10
N ASP A 373 13.65 -35.01 -36.53
CA ASP A 373 14.04 -33.64 -36.18
C ASP A 373 13.81 -33.34 -34.69
N ASP A 374 12.73 -33.86 -34.12
CA ASP A 374 12.41 -33.79 -32.70
C ASP A 374 13.45 -34.57 -31.88
N LEU A 375 13.84 -35.77 -32.33
CA LEU A 375 14.93 -36.53 -31.70
C LEU A 375 16.25 -35.80 -31.76
N LYS A 376 16.60 -35.22 -32.92
CA LYS A 376 17.82 -34.42 -33.08
C LYS A 376 17.81 -33.17 -32.20
N LYS A 377 16.65 -32.56 -31.99
CA LYS A 377 16.49 -31.44 -31.07
C LYS A 377 16.62 -31.88 -29.61
N LEU A 378 15.98 -32.98 -29.23
CA LEU A 378 16.08 -33.54 -27.88
C LEU A 378 17.51 -34.00 -27.58
N SER A 379 18.20 -34.62 -28.53
CA SER A 379 19.58 -35.07 -28.38
C SER A 379 20.50 -33.88 -28.08
N ARG A 380 20.35 -32.77 -28.82
CA ARG A 380 21.08 -31.52 -28.54
C ARG A 380 20.79 -30.95 -27.15
N LEU A 381 19.54 -31.03 -26.68
CA LEU A 381 19.17 -30.56 -25.33
C LEU A 381 19.82 -31.38 -24.23
N VAL A 382 20.07 -32.67 -24.46
CA VAL A 382 20.80 -33.55 -23.53
C VAL A 382 22.30 -33.67 -23.85
N MET A 383 22.81 -32.81 -24.74
CA MET A 383 24.22 -32.77 -25.17
C MET A 383 24.73 -34.10 -25.77
N PHE A 384 23.86 -34.79 -26.51
CA PHE A 384 24.18 -36.04 -27.20
C PHE A 384 24.11 -35.84 -28.73
N GLU A 385 25.20 -36.15 -29.42
CA GLU A 385 25.26 -36.13 -30.87
C GLU A 385 24.91 -37.51 -31.42
N LEU A 386 23.90 -37.57 -32.28
CA LEU A 386 23.42 -38.80 -32.90
C LEU A 386 23.65 -38.73 -34.40
N ASP A 387 24.15 -39.82 -34.97
CA ASP A 387 24.16 -40.01 -36.42
C ASP A 387 22.77 -40.42 -36.94
N ASP A 388 22.59 -40.38 -38.26
CA ASP A 388 21.28 -40.64 -38.87
C ASP A 388 20.81 -42.09 -38.68
N ALA A 389 21.72 -43.05 -38.57
CA ALA A 389 21.37 -44.46 -38.34
C ALA A 389 20.91 -44.69 -36.89
N GLN A 390 21.56 -44.03 -35.93
CA GLN A 390 21.17 -44.02 -34.52
C GLN A 390 19.81 -43.32 -34.34
N LEU A 391 19.57 -42.22 -35.06
CA LEU A 391 18.27 -41.53 -35.04
C LEU A 391 17.13 -42.43 -35.54
N GLU A 392 17.34 -43.21 -36.61
CA GLU A 392 16.36 -44.18 -37.10
C GLU A 392 16.04 -45.25 -36.07
N LYS A 393 17.08 -45.84 -35.49
CA LYS A 393 16.92 -46.89 -34.47
C LYS A 393 16.20 -46.36 -33.24
N LEU A 394 16.63 -45.21 -32.72
CA LEU A 394 16.02 -44.57 -31.55
C LEU A 394 14.57 -44.17 -31.80
N GLN A 395 14.22 -43.75 -33.03
CA GLN A 395 12.84 -43.43 -33.35
C GLN A 395 11.91 -44.62 -33.12
N VAL A 396 12.30 -45.81 -33.58
CA VAL A 396 11.51 -47.04 -33.38
C VAL A 396 11.41 -47.38 -31.89
N GLU A 397 12.52 -47.30 -31.16
CA GLU A 397 12.55 -47.59 -29.71
C GLU A 397 11.69 -46.59 -28.90
N PHE A 398 11.76 -45.29 -29.22
CA PHE A 398 10.95 -44.27 -28.55
C PHE A 398 9.47 -44.40 -28.89
N GLU A 399 9.11 -44.76 -30.12
CA GLU A 399 7.72 -45.02 -30.49
C GLU A 399 7.13 -46.18 -29.66
N ASP A 400 7.91 -47.25 -29.43
CA ASP A 400 7.51 -48.36 -28.57
C ASP A 400 7.34 -47.93 -27.10
N ILE A 401 8.32 -47.20 -26.55
CA ILE A 401 8.26 -46.65 -25.18
C ILE A 401 7.03 -45.74 -25.00
N LEU A 402 6.79 -44.81 -25.92
CA LEU A 402 5.64 -43.92 -25.87
C LEU A 402 4.32 -44.69 -25.96
N SER A 403 4.28 -45.78 -26.73
CA SER A 403 3.10 -46.65 -26.79
C SER A 403 2.77 -47.27 -25.42
N ASN A 404 3.78 -47.62 -24.64
CA ASN A 404 3.61 -48.12 -23.28
C ASN A 404 3.13 -47.01 -22.32
N PHE A 405 3.63 -45.78 -22.44
CA PHE A 405 3.15 -44.64 -21.63
C PHE A 405 1.68 -44.27 -21.92
N LYS A 406 1.16 -44.49 -23.14
CA LYS A 406 -0.26 -44.30 -23.46
C LYS A 406 -1.19 -45.17 -22.61
N GLN A 407 -0.70 -46.28 -22.06
CA GLN A 407 -1.49 -47.11 -21.14
C GLN A 407 -1.69 -46.40 -19.79
N ILE A 408 -0.71 -45.62 -19.34
CA ILE A 408 -0.74 -44.85 -18.09
C ILE A 408 -1.71 -43.66 -18.21
N GLU A 409 -1.80 -43.02 -19.39
CA GLU A 409 -2.74 -41.92 -19.63
C GLU A 409 -4.22 -42.31 -19.47
N LYS A 410 -4.55 -43.60 -19.57
CA LYS A 410 -5.91 -44.12 -19.34
C LYS A 410 -6.30 -44.16 -17.86
N LEU A 411 -5.34 -44.00 -16.95
CA LEU A 411 -5.60 -44.00 -15.52
C LEU A 411 -6.19 -42.66 -15.08
N ASP A 412 -7.32 -42.69 -14.36
CA ASP A 412 -7.90 -41.49 -13.76
C ASP A 412 -7.03 -41.01 -12.58
N THR A 413 -6.38 -39.87 -12.75
CA THR A 413 -5.49 -39.24 -11.76
C THR A 413 -6.08 -37.97 -11.15
N SER A 414 -7.37 -37.66 -11.42
CA SER A 414 -8.02 -36.41 -11.00
C SER A 414 -7.99 -36.15 -9.49
N ASN A 415 -7.96 -37.20 -8.68
CA ASN A 415 -7.99 -37.15 -7.22
C ASN A 415 -6.69 -37.62 -6.54
N VAL A 416 -5.61 -37.78 -7.31
CA VAL A 416 -4.33 -38.29 -6.79
C VAL A 416 -3.31 -37.15 -6.71
N LYS A 417 -2.64 -37.00 -5.58
CA LYS A 417 -1.53 -36.05 -5.42
C LYS A 417 -0.25 -36.64 -5.99
N ALA A 418 0.54 -35.84 -6.70
CA ALA A 418 1.84 -36.26 -7.20
C ALA A 418 2.79 -36.66 -6.06
N MET A 419 3.37 -37.85 -6.14
CA MET A 419 4.38 -38.32 -5.20
C MET A 419 5.77 -37.80 -5.64
N ASN A 420 6.16 -36.64 -5.12
CA ASN A 420 7.45 -36.03 -5.45
C ASN A 420 8.64 -36.76 -4.81
N TYR A 421 8.40 -37.40 -3.66
CA TYR A 421 9.39 -38.20 -2.94
C TYR A 421 8.70 -39.45 -2.39
N PRO A 422 9.34 -40.63 -2.45
CA PRO A 422 8.77 -41.88 -1.94
C PRO A 422 8.67 -41.89 -0.40
N ILE A 423 9.38 -40.98 0.27
CA ILE A 423 9.38 -40.83 1.72
C ILE A 423 8.78 -39.46 2.04
N SER A 424 7.84 -39.43 2.99
CA SER A 424 7.31 -38.19 3.57
C SER A 424 8.39 -37.49 4.40
N ASN A 425 9.40 -36.93 3.73
CA ASN A 425 10.40 -36.12 4.40
C ASN A 425 9.73 -34.82 4.88
N SER A 426 9.89 -34.51 6.16
CA SER A 426 9.56 -33.19 6.69
C SER A 426 10.35 -32.14 5.90
N SER A 427 9.67 -31.07 5.48
CA SER A 427 10.15 -30.10 4.49
C SER A 427 11.38 -29.27 4.89
N ASN A 428 12.03 -29.57 6.02
CA ASN A 428 13.04 -28.72 6.64
C ASN A 428 14.31 -29.50 7.01
N LYS A 429 14.90 -30.25 6.08
CA LYS A 429 16.29 -30.70 6.24
C LYS A 429 17.23 -29.58 5.76
N LEU A 430 17.42 -28.58 6.61
CA LEU A 430 18.47 -27.59 6.40
C LEU A 430 19.80 -28.18 6.86
N ARG A 431 20.87 -27.93 6.10
CA ARG A 431 22.25 -28.22 6.53
C ARG A 431 22.70 -27.13 7.48
N ASP A 432 23.36 -27.50 8.58
CA ASP A 432 24.02 -26.54 9.46
C ASP A 432 25.06 -25.72 8.71
N ASP A 433 25.13 -24.43 9.02
CA ASP A 433 26.12 -23.51 8.47
C ASP A 433 27.48 -23.72 9.15
N ARG A 434 28.17 -24.78 8.73
CA ARG A 434 29.53 -25.10 9.16
C ARG A 434 30.45 -25.04 7.97
N ASP A 435 31.65 -24.50 8.20
CA ASP A 435 32.74 -24.55 7.25
C ASP A 435 33.11 -26.02 6.97
N VAL A 436 33.02 -26.41 5.71
CA VAL A 436 33.47 -27.73 5.25
C VAL A 436 34.83 -27.53 4.59
N TYR A 437 35.83 -28.30 5.02
CA TYR A 437 37.16 -28.24 4.44
C TYR A 437 37.09 -28.50 2.93
N GLN A 438 37.57 -27.55 2.14
CA GLN A 438 37.58 -27.66 0.69
C GLN A 438 38.70 -28.62 0.28
N ALA A 439 38.42 -29.57 -0.60
CA ALA A 439 39.43 -30.52 -1.08
C ALA A 439 40.60 -29.78 -1.75
N ASP A 440 41.81 -30.32 -1.61
CA ASP A 440 43.00 -29.81 -2.30
C ASP A 440 42.74 -29.76 -3.82
N GLN A 441 43.17 -28.67 -4.46
CA GLN A 441 43.04 -28.44 -5.88
C GLN A 441 43.61 -29.59 -6.73
N LYS A 442 44.71 -30.21 -6.30
CA LYS A 442 45.28 -31.40 -6.98
C LYS A 442 44.33 -32.59 -6.96
N ILE A 443 43.57 -32.75 -5.88
CA ILE A 443 42.57 -33.83 -5.75
C ILE A 443 41.37 -33.51 -6.64
N ALA A 444 40.91 -32.25 -6.63
CA ALA A 444 39.80 -31.80 -7.46
C ALA A 444 40.07 -31.96 -8.97
N GLN A 445 41.32 -31.81 -9.39
CA GLN A 445 41.74 -31.92 -10.79
C GLN A 445 42.13 -33.33 -11.23
N LYS A 446 42.29 -34.30 -10.31
CA LYS A 446 42.82 -35.63 -10.61
C LYS A 446 42.02 -36.39 -11.68
N THR A 447 40.72 -36.13 -11.79
CA THR A 447 39.82 -36.76 -12.75
C THR A 447 39.57 -35.93 -14.01
N ALA A 448 40.16 -34.74 -14.12
CA ALA A 448 40.00 -33.90 -15.30
C ALA A 448 40.82 -34.45 -16.48
N LYS A 449 40.21 -34.52 -17.66
CA LYS A 449 40.87 -35.04 -18.88
C LYS A 449 42.01 -34.13 -19.35
N GLU A 450 41.79 -32.82 -19.29
CA GLU A 450 42.79 -31.80 -19.58
C GLU A 450 42.73 -30.69 -18.54
N THR A 451 43.90 -30.22 -18.11
CA THR A 451 44.03 -29.07 -17.21
C THR A 451 45.00 -28.05 -17.80
N LEU A 452 44.77 -26.77 -17.49
CA LEU A 452 45.68 -25.68 -17.83
C LEU A 452 45.94 -24.89 -16.55
N GLY A 453 47.06 -25.23 -15.89
CA GLY A 453 47.35 -24.73 -14.55
C GLY A 453 46.24 -25.09 -13.57
N ASP A 454 45.59 -24.06 -13.04
CA ASP A 454 44.59 -24.18 -11.99
C ASP A 454 43.17 -24.46 -12.50
N PHE A 455 42.98 -24.57 -13.81
CA PHE A 455 41.68 -24.69 -14.47
C PHE A 455 41.51 -26.00 -15.23
N VAL A 456 40.27 -26.46 -15.36
CA VAL A 456 39.88 -27.52 -16.29
C VAL A 456 39.75 -26.91 -17.68
N LYS A 457 40.41 -27.49 -18.67
CA LYS A 457 40.33 -27.07 -20.06
C LYS A 457 39.17 -27.83 -20.72
N VAL A 458 38.22 -27.09 -21.31
CA VAL A 458 37.01 -27.62 -21.96
C VAL A 458 37.17 -27.59 -23.47
#